data_AF-A0A0Q8LZ09-F1
#
_entry.id   AF-A0A0Q8LZ09-F1
#
_cell.length_a   1.000
_cell.length_b   1.000
_cell.length_c   1.000
_cell.angle_alpha   90.00
_cell.angle_beta   90.00
_cell.angle_gamma   90.00
#
_symmetry.space_group_name_H-M   'P 1'
#
loop_
_entity.id
_entity.type
_entity.pdbx_description
1 polymer ?
#
loop_
_entity_poly.entity_id
_entity_poly.type
_entity_poly.pdbx_seq_one_letter_code
_entity_poly.pdbx_strand_id
1 'polypeptide(L)'
;MRTLIAAAKLTDVVVADGGGKSPALSLAKSIVLSRGAPVGVLVDADTTDEAMVREQRQAFNDLRPSVPSRQDLRLFLAVPTLEAELFPNAETFSQIFRVDLTEGQIRRFKTDPMSVVKSFLSIPGDYSETRIAPGRPMDAKAAKKGFDRPLLKEVLAFLADPLTPERPRPARRKEPED
;
A
#
# COMPACT_ATOMS: atom_id res chain seq x y z
N MET A 1 3.74 -1.58 -5.25
CA MET A 1 3.16 -2.52 -4.27
C MET A 1 3.14 -3.98 -4.72
N ARG A 2 2.64 -4.33 -5.91
CA ARG A 2 2.52 -5.73 -6.38
C ARG A 2 3.83 -6.54 -6.31
N THR A 3 4.96 -5.95 -6.72
CA THR A 3 6.27 -6.62 -6.63
C THR A 3 6.72 -6.85 -5.19
N LEU A 4 6.32 -5.99 -4.25
CA LEU A 4 6.60 -6.15 -2.82
C LEU A 4 5.88 -7.38 -2.27
N ILE A 5 4.59 -7.51 -2.60
CA ILE A 5 3.72 -8.62 -2.20
C ILE A 5 4.26 -9.95 -2.77
N ALA A 6 4.64 -9.94 -4.06
CA ALA A 6 5.24 -11.11 -4.70
C ALA A 6 6.58 -11.52 -4.04
N ALA A 7 7.44 -10.54 -3.73
CA ALA A 7 8.70 -10.79 -3.02
C ALA A 7 8.47 -11.33 -1.59
N ALA A 8 7.39 -10.92 -0.94
CA ALA A 8 6.94 -11.43 0.36
C ALA A 8 6.23 -12.79 0.27
N LYS A 9 6.05 -13.35 -0.94
CA LYS A 9 5.35 -14.62 -1.20
C LYS A 9 3.89 -14.64 -0.70
N LEU A 10 3.23 -13.50 -0.68
CA LEU A 10 1.81 -13.39 -0.36
C LEU A 10 1.00 -13.61 -1.64
N THR A 11 0.20 -14.68 -1.69
CA THR A 11 -0.51 -15.09 -2.90
C THR A 11 -1.99 -14.69 -2.95
N ASP A 12 -2.57 -14.31 -1.80
CA ASP A 12 -4.00 -14.02 -1.65
C ASP A 12 -4.32 -12.53 -1.46
N VAL A 13 -3.46 -11.66 -1.99
CA VAL A 13 -3.61 -10.20 -1.87
C VAL A 13 -3.99 -9.58 -3.21
N VAL A 14 -5.14 -8.92 -3.24
CA VAL A 14 -5.58 -8.12 -4.40
C VAL A 14 -5.19 -6.66 -4.18
N VAL A 15 -4.49 -6.09 -5.17
CA VAL A 15 -4.13 -4.66 -5.18
C VAL A 15 -5.03 -3.92 -6.17
N ALA A 16 -5.86 -3.02 -5.65
CA ALA A 16 -6.69 -2.10 -6.40
C ALA A 16 -6.12 -0.67 -6.29
N ASP A 17 -6.17 0.07 -7.40
CA ASP A 17 -5.92 1.52 -7.39
C ASP A 17 -7.21 2.24 -6.98
N GLY A 18 -7.08 3.16 -6.03
CA GLY A 18 -8.19 3.96 -5.52
C GLY A 18 -8.35 5.32 -6.17
N GLY A 19 -7.50 5.72 -7.13
CA GLY A 19 -7.66 6.98 -7.86
C GLY A 19 -7.51 8.23 -6.98
N GLY A 20 -6.68 8.16 -5.92
CA GLY A 20 -6.48 9.22 -4.94
C GLY A 20 -7.08 8.90 -3.56
N LYS A 21 -6.89 9.80 -2.58
CA LYS A 21 -7.23 9.54 -1.17
C LYS A 21 -8.73 9.29 -0.96
N SER A 22 -9.59 10.20 -1.41
CA SER A 22 -11.04 10.12 -1.16
C SER A 22 -11.70 8.90 -1.85
N PRO A 23 -11.46 8.61 -3.15
CA PRO A 23 -12.09 7.46 -3.78
C PRO A 23 -11.49 6.13 -3.28
N ALA A 24 -10.20 6.09 -2.90
CA ALA A 24 -9.60 4.92 -2.24
C ALA A 24 -10.31 4.57 -0.93
N LEU A 25 -10.60 5.58 -0.10
CA LEU A 25 -11.32 5.39 1.16
C LEU A 25 -12.75 4.90 0.93
N SER A 26 -13.47 5.50 -0.02
CA SER A 26 -14.83 5.07 -0.37
C SER A 26 -14.86 3.64 -0.89
N LEU A 27 -13.92 3.27 -1.77
CA LEU A 27 -13.79 1.91 -2.29
C LEU A 27 -13.48 0.92 -1.15
N ALA A 28 -12.54 1.26 -0.27
CA ALA A 28 -12.17 0.40 0.86
C ALA A 28 -13.35 0.15 1.80
N LYS A 29 -14.12 1.20 2.13
CA LYS A 29 -15.36 1.05 2.92
C LYS A 29 -16.37 0.14 2.20
N SER A 30 -16.57 0.33 0.90
CA SER A 30 -17.47 -0.51 0.11
C SER A 30 -17.04 -1.98 0.13
N ILE A 31 -15.75 -2.27 -0.01
CA ILE A 31 -15.23 -3.64 0.03
C ILE A 31 -15.45 -4.28 1.41
N VAL A 32 -15.12 -3.57 2.49
CA VAL A 32 -15.33 -4.09 3.86
C VAL A 32 -16.81 -4.38 4.11
N LEU A 33 -17.70 -3.44 3.77
CA LEU A 33 -19.13 -3.61 4.01
C LEU A 33 -19.79 -4.68 3.13
N SER A 34 -19.35 -4.81 1.86
CA SER A 34 -19.98 -5.73 0.90
C SER A 34 -19.39 -7.15 0.93
N ARG A 35 -18.09 -7.28 1.21
CA ARG A 35 -17.37 -8.56 1.16
C ARG A 35 -16.94 -9.09 2.52
N GLY A 36 -16.99 -8.26 3.57
CA GLY A 36 -16.50 -8.64 4.91
C GLY A 36 -15.00 -8.95 4.93
N ALA A 37 -14.25 -8.47 3.93
CA ALA A 37 -12.83 -8.74 3.78
C ALA A 37 -12.00 -7.63 4.45
N PRO A 38 -10.84 -7.95 5.03
CA PRO A 38 -9.91 -6.94 5.53
C PRO A 38 -9.34 -6.09 4.41
N VAL A 39 -9.21 -4.79 4.67
CA VAL A 39 -8.72 -3.84 3.66
C VAL A 39 -7.70 -2.90 4.27
N GLY A 40 -6.50 -2.92 3.72
CA GLY A 40 -5.46 -1.93 3.96
C GLY A 40 -5.53 -0.82 2.93
N VAL A 41 -5.61 0.43 3.38
CA VAL A 41 -5.53 1.61 2.53
C VAL A 41 -4.16 2.24 2.72
N LEU A 42 -3.35 2.28 1.67
CA LEU A 42 -2.04 2.94 1.67
C LEU A 42 -2.13 4.23 0.85
N VAL A 43 -1.87 5.37 1.48
CA VAL A 43 -1.88 6.68 0.82
C VAL A 43 -0.70 7.53 1.30
N ASP A 44 -0.30 8.48 0.46
CA ASP A 44 0.72 9.47 0.82
C ASP A 44 0.16 10.47 1.83
N ALA A 45 1.00 10.95 2.75
CA ALA A 45 0.63 12.00 3.68
C ALA A 45 0.70 13.39 3.03
N ASP A 46 1.51 13.55 1.97
CA ASP A 46 1.82 14.82 1.28
C ASP A 46 2.42 15.89 2.20
N THR A 47 2.91 15.49 3.36
CA THR A 47 3.49 16.38 4.37
C THR A 47 4.46 15.62 5.25
N THR A 48 5.45 16.31 5.81
CA THR A 48 6.34 15.81 6.86
C THR A 48 5.97 16.36 8.24
N ASP A 49 4.96 17.23 8.33
CA ASP A 49 4.50 17.81 9.60
C ASP A 49 3.73 16.77 10.42
N GLU A 50 4.27 16.41 11.59
CA GLU A 50 3.67 15.42 12.49
C GLU A 50 2.27 15.81 12.99
N ALA A 51 1.97 17.11 13.15
CA ALA A 51 0.64 17.55 13.54
C ALA A 51 -0.37 17.23 12.42
N MET A 52 -0.03 17.55 11.18
CA MET A 52 -0.87 17.24 10.01
C MET A 52 -1.00 15.73 9.78
N VAL A 53 0.08 14.95 9.97
CA VAL A 53 0.03 13.48 9.86
C VAL A 53 -0.92 12.89 10.92
N ARG A 54 -0.86 13.40 12.17
CA ARG A 54 -1.76 12.96 13.25
C ARG A 54 -3.22 13.32 12.94
N GLU A 55 -3.47 14.51 12.46
CA GLU A 55 -4.81 14.95 12.04
C GLU A 55 -5.38 14.05 10.94
N GLN A 56 -4.59 13.71 9.91
CA GLN A 56 -5.01 12.79 8.87
C GLN A 56 -5.35 11.39 9.41
N ARG A 57 -4.56 10.87 10.36
CA ARG A 57 -4.87 9.59 11.02
C ARG A 57 -6.15 9.66 11.83
N GLN A 58 -6.37 10.76 12.54
CA GLN A 58 -7.56 10.96 13.35
C GLN A 58 -8.82 11.05 12.48
N ALA A 59 -8.78 11.88 11.43
CA ALA A 59 -9.88 12.01 10.48
C ALA A 59 -10.26 10.65 9.85
N PHE A 60 -9.28 9.79 9.58
CA PHE A 60 -9.57 8.44 9.11
C PHE A 60 -10.22 7.55 10.17
N ASN A 61 -9.73 7.60 11.41
CA ASN A 61 -10.31 6.82 12.50
C ASN A 61 -11.78 7.21 12.74
N ASP A 62 -12.11 8.50 12.63
CA ASP A 62 -13.48 9.00 12.75
C ASP A 62 -14.38 8.52 11.60
N LEU A 63 -13.78 8.33 10.41
CA LEU A 63 -14.47 7.81 9.22
C LEU A 63 -14.61 6.29 9.22
N ARG A 64 -14.00 5.58 10.18
CA ARG A 64 -14.07 4.12 10.24
C ARG A 64 -15.51 3.72 10.55
N PRO A 65 -16.16 2.90 9.70
CA PRO A 65 -17.53 2.52 9.94
C PRO A 65 -17.64 1.80 11.29
N SER A 66 -18.73 2.05 12.02
CA SER A 66 -19.08 1.37 13.28
C SER A 66 -19.47 -0.09 13.00
N VAL A 67 -18.53 -0.90 12.52
CA VAL A 67 -18.74 -2.30 12.22
C VAL A 67 -18.48 -3.12 13.48
N PRO A 68 -19.45 -3.92 13.94
CA PRO A 68 -19.23 -4.85 15.04
C PRO A 68 -18.38 -6.00 14.52
N SER A 69 -17.28 -6.30 15.22
CA SER A 69 -16.24 -7.29 14.90
C SER A 69 -15.10 -6.77 14.01
N ARG A 70 -13.92 -7.36 14.22
CA ARG A 70 -12.56 -7.07 13.71
C ARG A 70 -12.40 -7.08 12.17
N GLN A 71 -13.32 -6.46 11.43
CA GLN A 71 -13.21 -6.32 9.99
C GLN A 71 -12.32 -5.10 9.72
N ASP A 72 -11.04 -5.40 9.60
CA ASP A 72 -9.95 -4.44 9.75
C ASP A 72 -9.79 -3.57 8.49
N LEU A 73 -10.55 -2.48 8.44
CA LEU A 73 -10.20 -1.32 7.63
C LEU A 73 -9.04 -0.58 8.30
N ARG A 74 -7.84 -0.64 7.72
CA ARG A 74 -6.64 0.00 8.27
C ARG A 74 -6.04 1.02 7.31
N LEU A 75 -5.68 2.20 7.82
CA LEU A 75 -4.95 3.20 7.06
C LEU A 75 -3.45 3.12 7.34
N PHE A 76 -2.69 3.14 6.27
CA PHE A 76 -1.25 3.27 6.24
C PHE A 76 -0.93 4.59 5.53
N LEU A 77 -0.23 5.47 6.24
CA LEU A 77 0.23 6.74 5.69
C LEU A 77 1.72 6.65 5.37
N ALA A 78 2.09 6.91 4.13
CA ALA A 78 3.48 7.09 3.74
C ALA A 78 3.90 8.54 3.93
N VAL A 79 4.99 8.79 4.66
CA VAL A 79 5.39 10.15 5.07
C VAL A 79 6.72 10.52 4.42
N PRO A 80 6.78 11.60 3.60
CA PRO A 80 5.65 12.31 3.03
C PRO A 80 4.94 11.53 1.90
N THR A 81 5.68 10.65 1.21
CA THR A 81 5.17 9.81 0.12
C THR A 81 5.75 8.40 0.19
N LEU A 82 5.11 7.46 -0.50
CA LEU A 82 5.54 6.07 -0.57
C LEU A 82 6.92 5.90 -1.21
N GLU A 83 7.25 6.73 -2.19
CA GLU A 83 8.58 6.72 -2.83
C GLU A 83 9.66 7.15 -1.86
N ALA A 84 9.41 8.15 -1.02
CA ALA A 84 10.36 8.59 0.00
C ALA A 84 10.62 7.49 1.04
N GLU A 85 9.58 6.73 1.39
CA GLU A 85 9.68 5.55 2.27
C GLU A 85 10.46 4.40 1.61
N LEU A 86 10.18 4.10 0.34
CA LEU A 86 10.81 3.00 -0.40
C LEU A 86 12.24 3.31 -0.83
N PHE A 87 12.52 4.57 -1.17
CA PHE A 87 13.76 5.00 -1.80
C PHE A 87 14.35 6.20 -1.06
N PRO A 88 14.89 6.00 0.16
CA PRO A 88 15.43 7.06 1.00
C PRO A 88 16.66 7.75 0.37
N ASN A 89 17.34 7.06 -0.56
CA ASN A 89 18.49 7.59 -1.28
C ASN A 89 18.63 6.91 -2.65
N ALA A 90 19.40 7.58 -3.51
CA ALA A 90 19.68 7.14 -4.88
C ALA A 90 20.32 5.74 -4.93
N GLU A 91 21.19 5.41 -3.97
CA GLU A 91 21.84 4.09 -3.89
C GLU A 91 20.82 2.97 -3.70
N THR A 92 19.86 3.16 -2.79
CA THR A 92 18.79 2.17 -2.53
C THR A 92 17.94 1.98 -3.79
N PHE A 93 17.58 3.07 -4.48
CA PHE A 93 16.87 2.99 -5.75
C PHE A 93 17.66 2.22 -6.81
N SER A 94 18.94 2.56 -7.01
CA SER A 94 19.85 1.90 -7.94
C SER A 94 19.99 0.41 -7.67
N GLN A 95 20.15 0.02 -6.40
CA GLN A 95 20.26 -1.38 -6.00
C GLN A 95 18.96 -2.16 -6.25
N ILE A 96 17.81 -1.57 -5.90
CA ILE A 96 16.50 -2.21 -6.05
C ILE A 96 16.18 -2.45 -7.53
N PHE A 97 16.40 -1.45 -8.39
CA PHE A 97 16.05 -1.54 -9.81
C PHE A 97 17.19 -1.99 -10.72
N ARG A 98 18.38 -2.24 -10.15
CA ARG A 98 19.62 -2.56 -10.87
C ARG A 98 19.92 -1.53 -11.97
N VAL A 99 19.95 -0.26 -11.58
CA VAL A 99 20.18 0.87 -12.48
C VAL A 99 21.33 1.73 -11.99
N ASP A 100 22.17 2.15 -12.92
CA ASP A 100 23.18 3.16 -12.67
C ASP A 100 22.58 4.55 -12.90
N LEU A 101 22.49 5.34 -11.83
CA LEU A 101 22.04 6.72 -11.92
C LEU A 101 23.21 7.62 -12.33
N THR A 102 23.00 8.47 -13.31
CA THR A 102 23.96 9.52 -13.67
C THR A 102 24.12 10.53 -12.52
N GLU A 103 25.23 11.27 -12.48
CA GLU A 103 25.42 12.32 -11.46
C GLU A 103 24.26 13.32 -11.41
N GLY A 104 23.73 13.72 -12.58
CA GLY A 104 22.59 14.62 -12.66
C GLY A 104 21.34 14.03 -12.02
N GLN A 105 21.08 12.73 -12.23
CA GLN A 105 19.97 12.03 -11.59
C GLN A 105 20.19 11.86 -10.09
N ILE A 106 21.41 11.57 -9.63
CA ILE A 106 21.73 11.47 -8.19
C ILE A 106 21.48 12.82 -7.51
N ARG A 107 21.92 13.93 -8.11
CA ARG A 107 21.65 15.28 -7.59
C ARG A 107 20.16 15.57 -7.54
N ARG A 108 19.43 15.28 -8.61
CA ARG A 108 17.98 15.45 -8.68
C ARG A 108 17.25 14.58 -7.66
N PHE A 109 17.72 13.36 -7.41
CA PHE A 109 17.13 12.45 -6.43
C PHE A 109 17.14 13.05 -5.02
N LYS A 110 18.14 13.88 -4.67
CA LYS A 110 18.21 14.54 -3.37
C LYS A 110 17.16 15.63 -3.19
N THR A 111 16.77 16.30 -4.27
CA THR A 111 15.85 17.44 -4.25
C THR A 111 14.43 17.06 -4.63
N ASP A 112 14.29 16.08 -5.53
CA ASP A 112 13.04 15.61 -6.12
C ASP A 112 13.18 14.13 -6.53
N PRO A 113 13.11 13.20 -5.56
CA PRO A 113 13.16 11.76 -5.83
C PRO A 113 12.07 11.32 -6.82
N MET A 114 10.89 11.94 -6.74
CA MET A 114 9.70 11.52 -7.48
C MET A 114 9.85 11.76 -8.97
N SER A 115 10.42 12.89 -9.39
CA SER A 115 10.75 13.13 -10.81
C SER A 115 11.70 12.06 -11.36
N VAL A 116 12.70 11.65 -10.57
CA VAL A 116 13.63 10.59 -10.99
C VAL A 116 12.90 9.26 -11.08
N VAL A 117 12.17 8.84 -10.04
CA VAL A 117 11.39 7.60 -10.05
C VAL A 117 10.44 7.55 -11.25
N LYS A 118 9.67 8.63 -11.49
CA LYS A 118 8.79 8.75 -12.66
C LYS A 118 9.55 8.59 -13.97
N SER A 119 10.71 9.21 -14.12
CA SER A 119 11.50 9.05 -15.35
C SER A 119 11.89 7.60 -15.66
N PHE A 120 11.99 6.75 -14.64
CA PHE A 120 12.27 5.31 -14.78
C PHE A 120 11.01 4.43 -14.86
N LEU A 121 9.89 4.87 -14.26
CA LEU A 121 8.62 4.14 -14.24
C LEU A 121 7.66 4.54 -15.36
N SER A 122 7.87 5.68 -16.03
CA SER A 122 7.07 6.13 -17.16
C SER A 122 7.21 5.16 -18.33
N ILE A 123 6.24 4.25 -18.42
CA ILE A 123 5.87 3.58 -19.66
C ILE A 123 5.13 4.63 -20.50
N PRO A 124 5.49 4.86 -21.77
CA PRO A 124 4.66 5.69 -22.64
C PRO A 124 3.34 4.95 -22.89
N GLY A 125 2.23 5.49 -22.36
CA GLY A 125 0.87 5.03 -22.69
C GLY A 125 -0.07 4.89 -21.49
N ASP A 126 -1.15 5.66 -21.54
CA ASP A 126 -2.47 5.54 -20.90
C ASP A 126 -2.65 4.98 -19.47
N TYR A 127 -3.37 5.78 -18.68
CA TYR A 127 -4.03 5.41 -17.43
C TYR A 127 -5.22 4.46 -17.68
N SER A 128 -4.97 3.25 -18.19
CA SER A 128 -5.90 2.14 -18.07
C SER A 128 -5.10 0.84 -18.09
N GLU A 129 -5.20 0.07 -17.02
CA GLU A 129 -4.44 -1.17 -16.80
C GLU A 129 -2.93 -1.04 -17.06
N THR A 130 -2.21 -0.43 -16.12
CA THR A 130 -0.74 -0.43 -16.17
C THR A 130 -0.23 -1.87 -16.01
N ARG A 131 -0.09 -2.57 -17.14
CA ARG A 131 0.86 -3.65 -17.30
C ARG A 131 2.21 -3.03 -17.00
N ILE A 132 2.67 -3.21 -15.76
CA ILE A 132 4.08 -3.02 -15.39
C ILE A 132 4.86 -3.77 -16.46
N ALA A 133 5.67 -3.06 -17.25
CA ALA A 133 6.50 -3.67 -18.27
C ALA A 133 7.17 -4.91 -17.67
N PRO A 134 6.97 -6.11 -18.24
CA PRO A 134 7.63 -7.29 -17.71
C PRO A 134 9.14 -7.06 -17.87
N GLY A 135 9.88 -7.14 -16.77
CA GLY A 135 11.29 -7.51 -16.87
C GLY A 135 12.37 -6.50 -16.52
N ARG A 136 12.20 -5.66 -15.49
CA ARG A 136 13.40 -5.34 -14.68
C ARG A 136 13.44 -6.22 -13.44
N PRO A 137 14.35 -7.20 -13.38
CA PRO A 137 14.49 -8.03 -12.19
C PRO A 137 14.91 -7.12 -11.03
N MET A 138 14.00 -6.93 -10.07
CA MET A 138 14.36 -6.32 -8.79
C MET A 138 15.28 -7.28 -8.06
N ASP A 139 16.35 -6.75 -7.47
CA ASP A 139 17.19 -7.57 -6.61
C ASP A 139 16.44 -7.88 -5.32
N ALA A 140 15.96 -9.12 -5.15
CA ALA A 140 15.17 -9.52 -3.98
C ALA A 140 15.90 -9.27 -2.65
N LYS A 141 17.24 -9.27 -2.63
CA LYS A 141 18.04 -9.00 -1.42
C LYS A 141 18.09 -7.49 -1.14
N ALA A 142 18.29 -6.66 -2.16
CA ALA A 142 18.22 -5.20 -2.01
C ALA A 142 16.81 -4.73 -1.67
N ALA A 143 15.81 -5.34 -2.30
CA ALA A 143 14.41 -5.10 -2.05
C ALA A 143 14.08 -5.39 -0.58
N LYS A 144 14.51 -6.54 -0.03
CA LYS A 144 14.39 -6.84 1.42
C LYS A 144 14.97 -5.75 2.33
N LYS A 145 16.10 -5.14 1.96
CA LYS A 145 16.70 -4.03 2.73
C LYS A 145 15.86 -2.76 2.66
N GLY A 146 15.28 -2.46 1.49
CA GLY A 146 14.28 -1.40 1.33
C GLY A 146 12.98 -1.70 2.12
N PHE A 147 12.67 -2.96 2.35
CA PHE A 147 11.44 -3.41 3.03
C PHE A 147 11.56 -3.44 4.56
N ASP A 148 12.75 -3.16 5.11
CA ASP A 148 12.97 -3.14 6.56
C ASP A 148 12.36 -1.89 7.25
N ARG A 149 11.65 -1.06 6.47
CA ARG A 149 11.01 0.19 6.90
C ARG A 149 9.77 -0.07 7.76
N PRO A 150 9.52 0.73 8.81
CA PRO A 150 8.40 0.54 9.72
C PRO A 150 7.04 0.44 9.02
N LEU A 151 6.76 1.35 8.07
CA LEU A 151 5.51 1.35 7.33
C LEU A 151 5.30 0.06 6.53
N LEU A 152 6.33 -0.38 5.81
CA LEU A 152 6.25 -1.57 4.96
C LEU A 152 6.13 -2.85 5.80
N LYS A 153 6.83 -2.90 6.94
CA LYS A 153 6.65 -3.98 7.93
C LYS A 153 5.21 -4.03 8.43
N GLU A 154 4.62 -2.87 8.74
CA GLU A 154 3.24 -2.78 9.22
C GLU A 154 2.24 -3.26 8.16
N VAL A 155 2.41 -2.82 6.91
CA VAL A 155 1.58 -3.24 5.78
C VAL A 155 1.74 -4.75 5.53
N LEU A 156 2.97 -5.26 5.49
CA LEU A 156 3.21 -6.68 5.26
C LEU A 156 2.70 -7.55 6.41
N ALA A 157 2.84 -7.11 7.65
CA ALA A 157 2.28 -7.81 8.81
C ALA A 157 0.75 -7.87 8.74
N PHE A 158 0.09 -6.76 8.37
CA PHE A 158 -1.35 -6.73 8.16
C PHE A 158 -1.81 -7.67 7.04
N LEU A 159 -1.06 -7.73 5.93
CA LEU A 159 -1.38 -8.62 4.81
C LEU A 159 -1.05 -10.09 5.08
N ALA A 160 -0.09 -10.36 5.96
CA ALA A 160 0.36 -11.70 6.31
C ALA A 160 -0.48 -12.33 7.43
N ASP A 161 -1.23 -11.53 8.20
CA ASP A 161 -2.15 -12.03 9.22
C ASP A 161 -3.29 -12.78 8.53
N PRO A 162 -3.37 -14.12 8.64
CA PRO A 162 -4.50 -14.86 8.14
C PRO A 162 -5.66 -14.57 9.07
N LEU A 163 -6.35 -13.44 8.85
CA LEU A 163 -7.62 -13.18 9.49
C LEU A 163 -8.52 -14.37 9.21
N THR A 164 -8.65 -15.21 10.24
CA THR A 164 -9.32 -16.49 10.13
C THR A 164 -10.76 -16.14 9.76
N PRO A 165 -11.27 -16.55 8.59
CA PRO A 165 -12.66 -16.27 8.26
C PRO A 165 -13.49 -16.90 9.37
N GLU A 166 -14.26 -16.07 10.10
CA GLU A 166 -15.23 -16.60 11.06
C GLU A 166 -16.03 -17.67 10.34
N ARG A 167 -16.04 -18.88 10.90
CA ARG A 167 -16.89 -19.98 10.41
C ARG A 167 -18.28 -19.41 10.13
N PRO A 168 -18.91 -19.77 9.00
CA PRO A 168 -20.27 -19.32 8.71
C PRO A 168 -21.13 -19.60 9.94
N ARG A 169 -21.74 -18.55 10.50
CA ARG A 169 -22.64 -18.70 11.65
C ARG A 169 -23.66 -19.78 11.26
N PRO A 170 -23.86 -20.81 12.08
CA PRO A 170 -24.86 -21.82 11.79
C PRO A 170 -26.18 -21.09 11.58
N ALA A 171 -26.83 -21.36 10.44
CA ALA A 171 -28.10 -20.77 10.09
C ALA A 171 -29.02 -20.87 11.30
N ARG A 172 -29.56 -19.74 11.77
CA ARG A 172 -30.59 -19.73 12.81
C ARG A 172 -31.67 -20.69 12.34
N ARG A 173 -31.80 -21.83 13.02
CA ARG A 173 -32.97 -22.69 12.87
C ARG A 173 -34.17 -21.80 13.15
N LYS A 174 -35.07 -21.67 12.17
CA LYS A 174 -36.41 -21.16 12.43
C LYS A 174 -37.02 -22.13 13.44
N GLU A 175 -37.25 -21.66 14.65
CA GLU A 175 -38.13 -22.37 15.58
C GLU A 175 -39.53 -22.39 14.96
N PRO A 176 -40.24 -23.53 15.01
CA PRO A 176 -41.63 -23.58 14.57
C PRO A 176 -42.45 -22.73 15.55
N GLU A 177 -43.23 -21.79 15.00
CA GLU A 177 -44.33 -21.17 15.74
C GLU A 177 -45.41 -22.23 15.97
N ASP A 178 -45.64 -22.58 17.24
CA ASP A 178 -46.83 -23.31 17.70
C ASP A 178 -47.99 -22.33 17.94
#